data_AF-A0A7Z6YBQ2-F1
#
_entry.id   AF-A0A7Z6YBQ2-F1
#
_cell.length_a   1.000
_cell.length_b   1.000
_cell.length_c   1.000
_cell.angle_alpha   90.00
_cell.angle_beta   90.00
_cell.angle_gamma   90.00
#
_symmetry.space_group_name_H-M   'P 1'
#
loop_
_entity.id
_entity.type
_entity.pdbx_description
1 polymer ?
#
loop_
_entity_poly.entity_id
_entity_poly.type
_entity_poly.pdbx_seq_one_letter_code
_entity_poly.pdbx_strand_id
1 'polypeptide(L)'
;MRLPDIPADFAGAIKGKKNIASLRDAADSELARAKIEASQIGDGIRANLESLRSLAVDHAFLFNDAQQIVLKNNDDLVALIKVRINEHKQAEEAKELEQRERIRAEETAKLAAAAEAERVAEAEKAKANAPAPQAAVAPKPVEQPGPRMSAVSPSAKVPPKPAKLEANVTDLHALVKAVYEGRAPISVLTVNWGALDDLVHIQGADFQMDGVTITQVAA
;
A
#
# COMPACT_ATOMS: atom_id res chain seq x y z
N MET A 1 -19.68 12.48 -19.55
CA MET A 1 -19.16 13.56 -20.43
C MET A 1 -20.30 14.19 -21.19
N ARG A 2 -20.32 15.52 -21.30
CA ARG A 2 -21.29 16.29 -22.08
C ARG A 2 -20.51 17.27 -22.97
N LEU A 3 -20.97 17.46 -24.21
CA LEU A 3 -20.46 18.51 -25.10
C LEU A 3 -20.84 19.90 -24.53
N PRO A 4 -19.95 20.90 -24.56
CA PRO A 4 -20.34 22.27 -24.20
C PRO A 4 -21.42 22.81 -25.16
N ASP A 5 -22.12 23.85 -24.74
CA ASP A 5 -23.14 24.49 -25.57
C ASP A 5 -22.44 25.30 -26.68
N ILE A 6 -22.89 25.11 -27.93
CA ILE A 6 -22.26 25.67 -29.13
C ILE A 6 -23.11 26.85 -29.62
N PRO A 7 -22.58 28.07 -29.66
CA PRO A 7 -23.34 29.23 -30.11
C PRO A 7 -23.59 29.15 -31.62
N ALA A 8 -24.86 29.20 -32.04
CA ALA A 8 -25.24 29.27 -33.44
C ALA A 8 -26.21 30.44 -33.66
N ASP A 9 -25.71 31.57 -34.15
CA ASP A 9 -26.52 32.78 -34.31
C ASP A 9 -27.20 32.83 -35.69
N PHE A 10 -28.23 32.00 -35.85
CA PHE A 10 -29.07 32.01 -37.04
C PHE A 10 -29.75 33.37 -37.28
N ALA A 11 -30.12 34.09 -36.21
CA ALA A 11 -30.81 35.38 -36.31
C ALA A 11 -29.89 36.49 -36.84
N GLY A 12 -28.63 36.51 -36.39
CA GLY A 12 -27.58 37.35 -36.93
C GLY A 12 -27.19 36.98 -38.36
N ALA A 13 -26.98 35.68 -38.65
CA ALA A 13 -26.58 35.20 -39.97
C ALA A 13 -27.56 35.60 -41.08
N ILE A 14 -28.87 35.50 -40.83
CA ILE A 14 -29.91 35.85 -41.80
C ILE A 14 -30.23 37.36 -41.87
N LYS A 15 -29.68 38.17 -40.95
CA LYS A 15 -30.03 39.59 -40.78
C LYS A 15 -29.72 40.40 -42.04
N GLY A 16 -30.71 41.15 -42.52
CA GLY A 16 -30.58 42.03 -43.69
C GLY A 16 -30.67 41.32 -45.06
N LYS A 17 -30.73 39.98 -45.11
CA LYS A 17 -31.00 39.24 -46.35
C LYS A 17 -32.49 39.38 -46.70
N LYS A 18 -32.80 39.66 -47.97
CA LYS A 18 -34.18 39.90 -48.47
C LYS A 18 -34.73 38.82 -49.40
N ASN A 19 -33.87 37.91 -49.88
CA ASN A 19 -34.23 36.81 -50.77
C ASN A 19 -34.20 35.48 -50.00
N ILE A 20 -35.22 34.64 -50.18
CA ILE A 20 -35.32 33.29 -49.58
C ILE A 20 -34.08 32.45 -49.87
N ALA A 21 -33.52 32.52 -51.09
CA ALA A 21 -32.29 31.81 -51.43
C ALA A 21 -31.11 32.25 -50.54
N SER A 22 -30.92 33.57 -50.36
CA SER A 22 -29.86 34.15 -49.53
C SER A 22 -30.09 34.00 -48.03
N LEU A 23 -31.35 33.80 -47.60
CA LEU A 23 -31.70 33.46 -46.22
C LEU A 23 -31.31 32.02 -45.89
N ARG A 24 -31.61 31.07 -46.80
CA ARG A 24 -31.22 29.67 -46.67
C ARG A 24 -29.70 29.51 -46.67
N ASP A 25 -29.04 30.05 -47.69
CA ASP A 25 -27.57 30.01 -47.83
C ASP A 25 -26.83 30.52 -46.58
N ALA A 26 -27.30 31.61 -45.97
CA ALA A 26 -26.74 32.13 -44.72
C ALA A 26 -27.01 31.23 -43.50
N ALA A 27 -28.22 30.65 -43.38
CA ALA A 27 -28.57 29.74 -42.29
C ALA A 27 -27.85 28.38 -42.42
N ASP A 28 -27.72 27.86 -43.64
CA ASP A 28 -27.00 26.62 -43.96
C ASP A 28 -25.49 26.80 -43.69
N SER A 29 -24.93 27.98 -43.99
CA SER A 29 -23.55 28.33 -43.65
C SER A 29 -23.30 28.37 -42.14
N GLU A 30 -24.19 29.00 -41.36
CA GLU A 30 -24.06 29.02 -39.88
C GLU A 30 -24.26 27.63 -39.27
N LEU A 31 -25.19 26.83 -39.81
CA LEU A 31 -25.38 25.43 -39.42
C LEU A 31 -24.13 24.60 -39.70
N ALA A 32 -23.48 24.80 -40.85
CA ALA A 32 -22.23 24.13 -41.19
C ALA A 32 -21.09 24.55 -40.24
N ARG A 33 -20.97 25.85 -39.94
CA ARG A 33 -20.01 26.40 -38.97
C ARG A 33 -20.16 25.73 -37.60
N ALA A 34 -21.37 25.73 -37.05
CA ALA A 34 -21.67 25.12 -35.75
C ALA A 34 -21.44 23.60 -35.73
N LYS A 35 -21.74 22.88 -36.83
CA LYS A 35 -21.44 21.43 -36.95
C LYS A 35 -19.94 21.13 -36.98
N ILE A 36 -19.15 21.96 -37.65
CA ILE A 36 -17.69 21.80 -37.70
C ILE A 36 -17.10 22.00 -36.30
N GLU A 37 -17.51 23.07 -35.61
CA GLU A 37 -17.11 23.34 -34.22
C GLU A 37 -17.53 22.18 -33.27
N ALA A 38 -18.76 21.68 -33.40
CA ALA A 38 -19.24 20.52 -32.64
C ALA A 38 -18.39 19.26 -32.84
N SER A 39 -18.00 19.00 -34.09
CA SER A 39 -17.19 17.84 -34.44
C SER A 39 -15.78 17.98 -33.87
N GLN A 40 -15.14 19.14 -34.06
CA GLN A 40 -13.80 19.45 -33.55
C GLN A 40 -13.71 19.33 -32.02
N ILE A 41 -14.68 19.91 -31.29
CA ILE A 41 -14.73 19.80 -29.82
C ILE A 41 -14.98 18.33 -29.41
N GLY A 42 -15.88 17.62 -30.09
CA GLY A 42 -16.16 16.21 -29.81
C GLY A 42 -14.97 15.28 -30.08
N ASP A 43 -14.18 15.57 -31.11
CA ASP A 43 -12.96 14.84 -31.46
C ASP A 43 -11.84 15.13 -30.44
N GLY A 44 -11.66 16.41 -30.07
CA GLY A 44 -10.72 16.82 -29.02
C GLY A 44 -11.02 16.18 -27.66
N ILE A 45 -12.28 16.17 -27.24
CA ILE A 45 -12.72 15.46 -26.00
C ILE A 45 -12.40 13.96 -26.09
N ARG A 46 -12.61 13.32 -27.24
CA ARG A 46 -12.29 11.89 -27.43
C ARG A 46 -10.78 11.62 -27.35
N ALA A 47 -9.95 12.46 -27.96
CA ALA A 47 -8.49 12.36 -27.85
C ALA A 47 -8.02 12.58 -26.40
N ASN A 48 -8.52 13.62 -25.73
CA ASN A 48 -8.20 13.95 -24.34
C ASN A 48 -8.60 12.84 -23.35
N LEU A 49 -9.76 12.20 -23.56
CA LEU A 49 -10.18 11.03 -22.78
C LEU A 49 -9.23 9.84 -22.96
N GLU A 50 -8.72 9.63 -24.17
CA GLU A 50 -7.79 8.54 -24.46
C GLU A 50 -6.40 8.80 -23.86
N SER A 51 -5.92 10.04 -23.91
CA SER A 51 -4.73 10.48 -23.16
C SER A 51 -4.90 10.27 -21.65
N LEU A 52 -6.07 10.57 -21.08
CA LEU A 52 -6.34 10.34 -19.66
C LEU A 52 -6.32 8.84 -19.32
N ARG A 53 -7.00 8.00 -20.11
CA ARG A 53 -7.01 6.54 -19.92
C ARG A 53 -5.63 5.91 -20.00
N SER A 54 -4.81 6.34 -20.96
CA SER A 54 -3.48 5.76 -21.20
C SER A 54 -2.42 6.25 -20.21
N LEU A 55 -2.50 7.51 -19.75
CA LEU A 55 -1.49 8.09 -18.84
C LEU A 55 -1.84 7.92 -17.35
N ALA A 56 -3.11 7.74 -17.00
CA ALA A 56 -3.59 7.70 -15.62
C ALA A 56 -4.28 6.37 -15.25
N VAL A 57 -3.89 5.25 -15.86
CA VAL A 57 -4.48 3.90 -15.66
C VAL A 57 -4.74 3.61 -14.17
N ASP A 58 -3.70 3.65 -13.34
CA ASP A 58 -3.79 3.34 -11.90
C ASP A 58 -4.19 4.55 -11.04
N HIS A 59 -4.28 5.74 -11.64
CA HIS A 59 -4.42 7.04 -10.96
C HIS A 59 -5.72 7.76 -11.34
N ALA A 60 -6.69 7.06 -11.94
CA ALA A 60 -7.94 7.64 -12.45
C ALA A 60 -8.76 8.40 -11.37
N PHE A 61 -8.60 8.02 -10.09
CA PHE A 61 -9.24 8.69 -8.95
C PHE A 61 -8.76 10.14 -8.73
N LEU A 62 -7.58 10.52 -9.22
CA LEU A 62 -7.04 11.89 -9.16
C LEU A 62 -7.73 12.88 -10.12
N PHE A 63 -8.60 12.38 -11.01
CA PHE A 63 -9.21 13.13 -12.10
C PHE A 63 -10.74 13.15 -12.02
N ASN A 64 -11.27 13.36 -10.81
CA ASN A 64 -12.72 13.53 -10.60
C ASN A 64 -13.28 14.72 -11.43
N ASP A 65 -12.48 15.76 -11.60
CA ASP A 65 -12.73 16.93 -12.45
C ASP A 65 -12.54 16.68 -13.96
N ALA A 66 -12.48 15.41 -14.40
CA ALA A 66 -12.30 15.00 -15.80
C ALA A 66 -13.11 15.86 -16.79
N GLN A 67 -14.39 16.12 -16.50
CA GLN A 67 -15.29 16.88 -17.37
C GLN A 67 -14.82 18.31 -17.67
N GLN A 68 -14.07 18.95 -16.77
CA GLN A 68 -13.51 20.28 -17.00
C GLN A 68 -12.16 20.21 -17.71
N ILE A 69 -11.29 19.27 -17.33
CA ILE A 69 -9.93 19.19 -17.89
C ILE A 69 -9.89 18.69 -19.34
N VAL A 70 -10.82 17.82 -19.78
CA VAL A 70 -10.86 17.36 -21.19
C VAL A 70 -11.32 18.43 -22.19
N LEU A 71 -11.74 19.61 -21.73
CA LEU A 71 -12.05 20.75 -22.60
C LEU A 71 -10.83 21.64 -22.86
N LYS A 72 -9.69 21.35 -22.23
CA LYS A 72 -8.41 22.04 -22.46
C LYS A 72 -7.69 21.45 -23.68
N ASN A 73 -6.61 22.12 -24.11
CA ASN A 73 -5.72 21.54 -25.12
C ASN A 73 -5.11 20.23 -24.61
N ASN A 74 -4.80 19.31 -25.53
CA ASN A 74 -4.26 17.99 -25.16
C ASN A 74 -2.93 18.11 -24.41
N ASP A 75 -2.03 18.98 -24.87
CA ASP A 75 -0.72 19.20 -24.24
C ASP A 75 -0.84 19.69 -22.78
N ASP A 76 -1.75 20.65 -22.54
CA ASP A 76 -2.04 21.18 -21.19
C ASP A 76 -2.59 20.08 -20.26
N LEU A 77 -3.47 19.23 -20.80
CA LEU A 77 -4.04 18.08 -20.07
C LEU A 77 -2.98 17.02 -19.77
N VAL A 78 -2.12 16.68 -20.74
CA VAL A 78 -1.02 15.72 -20.56
C VAL A 78 0.00 16.24 -19.53
N ALA A 79 0.32 17.53 -19.56
CA ALA A 79 1.18 18.16 -18.54
C ALA A 79 0.54 18.09 -17.15
N LEU A 80 -0.73 18.47 -17.02
CA LEU A 80 -1.48 18.42 -15.76
C LEU A 80 -1.60 17.00 -15.19
N ILE A 81 -1.83 15.99 -16.04
CA ILE A 81 -1.85 14.58 -15.63
C ILE A 81 -0.51 14.17 -15.03
N LYS A 82 0.60 14.47 -15.71
CA LYS A 82 1.96 14.15 -15.23
C LYS A 82 2.27 14.83 -13.89
N VAL A 83 1.90 16.10 -13.74
CA VAL A 83 2.09 16.85 -12.48
C VAL A 83 1.32 16.19 -11.34
N ARG A 84 0.00 15.98 -11.48
CA ARG A 84 -0.81 15.39 -10.40
C ARG A 84 -0.38 13.97 -10.01
N ILE A 85 0.02 13.14 -10.98
CA ILE A 85 0.55 11.80 -10.69
C ILE A 85 1.87 11.88 -9.93
N ASN A 86 2.76 12.82 -10.30
CA ASN A 86 4.04 13.01 -9.60
C ASN A 86 3.82 13.53 -8.17
N GLU A 87 2.97 14.54 -7.98
CA GLU A 87 2.57 15.06 -6.67
C GLU A 87 1.98 13.96 -5.77
N HIS A 88 1.12 13.09 -6.33
CA HIS A 88 0.57 11.95 -5.58
C HIS A 88 1.65 10.94 -5.18
N LYS A 89 2.57 10.58 -6.09
CA LYS A 89 3.67 9.66 -5.79
C LYS A 89 4.59 10.20 -4.71
N GLN A 90 5.00 11.46 -4.81
CA GLN A 90 5.80 12.12 -3.78
C GLN A 90 5.08 12.16 -2.43
N ALA A 91 3.75 12.39 -2.41
CA ALA A 91 2.97 12.38 -1.19
C ALA A 91 2.85 10.98 -0.55
N GLU A 92 2.75 9.91 -1.34
CA GLU A 92 2.76 8.54 -0.82
C GLU A 92 4.15 8.12 -0.33
N GLU A 93 5.22 8.43 -1.09
CA GLU A 93 6.62 8.20 -0.69
C GLU A 93 6.96 8.92 0.62
N ALA A 94 6.53 10.18 0.78
CA ALA A 94 6.70 10.94 2.01
C ALA A 94 5.99 10.30 3.21
N LYS A 95 4.73 9.83 3.03
CA LYS A 95 4.00 9.10 4.09
C LYS A 95 4.70 7.80 4.46
N GLU A 96 5.25 7.07 3.49
CA GLU A 96 5.96 5.82 3.75
C GLU A 96 7.28 6.06 4.51
N LEU A 97 8.02 7.12 4.13
CA LEU A 97 9.22 7.56 4.87
C LEU A 97 8.87 7.96 6.31
N GLU A 98 7.83 8.78 6.51
CA GLU A 98 7.35 9.13 7.86
C GLU A 98 6.95 7.89 8.68
N GLN A 99 6.29 6.90 8.07
CA GLN A 99 5.92 5.66 8.76
C GLN A 99 7.17 4.84 9.13
N ARG A 100 8.14 4.70 8.22
CA ARG A 100 9.41 4.02 8.47
C ARG A 100 10.22 4.69 9.59
N GLU A 101 10.22 6.03 9.64
CA GLU A 101 10.88 6.78 10.72
C GLU A 101 10.16 6.63 12.06
N ARG A 102 8.82 6.69 12.10
CA ARG A 102 8.03 6.45 13.32
C ARG A 102 8.30 5.06 13.90
N ILE A 103 8.34 4.02 13.05
CA ILE A 103 8.65 2.64 13.48
C ILE A 103 10.05 2.56 14.11
N ARG A 104 11.08 3.17 13.49
CA ARG A 104 12.44 3.22 14.05
C ARG A 104 12.51 3.99 15.37
N ALA A 105 11.80 5.10 15.50
CA ALA A 105 11.73 5.88 16.73
C ALA A 105 11.05 5.09 17.86
N GLU A 106 9.96 4.38 17.56
CA GLU A 106 9.30 3.49 18.51
C GLU A 106 10.16 2.29 18.94
N GLU A 107 10.88 1.67 18.01
CA GLU A 107 11.74 0.51 18.32
C GLU A 107 12.94 0.92 19.17
N THR A 108 13.61 2.03 18.83
CA THR A 108 14.71 2.58 19.64
C THR A 108 14.24 3.04 21.02
N ALA A 109 13.06 3.64 21.15
CA ALA A 109 12.47 3.97 22.45
C ALA A 109 12.15 2.72 23.29
N LYS A 110 11.60 1.65 22.69
CA LYS A 110 11.33 0.37 23.37
C LYS A 110 12.63 -0.30 23.84
N LEU A 111 13.67 -0.31 23.01
CA LEU A 111 15.01 -0.83 23.35
C LEU A 111 15.65 -0.05 24.49
N ALA A 112 15.59 1.28 24.45
CA ALA A 112 16.13 2.13 25.53
C ALA A 112 15.40 1.91 26.86
N ALA A 113 14.06 1.87 26.84
CA ALA A 113 13.25 1.62 28.03
C ALA A 113 13.48 0.21 28.62
N ALA A 114 13.66 -0.81 27.77
CA ALA A 114 13.99 -2.16 28.22
C ALA A 114 15.39 -2.21 28.88
N ALA A 115 16.39 -1.58 28.28
CA ALA A 115 17.75 -1.52 28.84
C ALA A 115 17.82 -0.73 30.16
N GLU A 116 17.01 0.32 30.32
CA GLU A 116 16.91 1.05 31.58
C GLU A 116 16.21 0.22 32.67
N ALA A 117 15.12 -0.47 32.33
CA ALA A 117 14.44 -1.38 33.25
C ALA A 117 15.34 -2.53 33.72
N GLU A 118 16.15 -3.11 32.82
CA GLU A 118 17.12 -4.16 33.16
C GLU A 118 18.22 -3.63 34.10
N ARG A 119 18.77 -2.44 33.82
CA ARG A 119 19.75 -1.78 34.71
C ARG A 119 19.21 -1.50 36.11
N VAL A 120 17.95 -1.06 36.23
CA VAL A 120 17.31 -0.85 37.53
C VAL A 120 17.16 -2.19 38.26
N ALA A 121 16.70 -3.24 37.58
CA ALA A 121 16.55 -4.58 38.17
C ALA A 121 17.89 -5.21 38.60
N GLU A 122 18.98 -5.00 37.85
CA GLU A 122 20.33 -5.41 38.26
C GLU A 122 20.83 -4.62 39.48
N ALA A 123 20.62 -3.30 39.51
CA ALA A 123 21.01 -2.47 40.64
C ALA A 123 20.27 -2.84 41.95
N GLU A 124 19.00 -3.25 41.87
CA GLU A 124 18.26 -3.77 43.02
C GLU A 124 18.77 -5.15 43.47
N LYS A 125 19.03 -6.08 42.53
CA LYS A 125 19.64 -7.39 42.84
C LYS A 125 21.02 -7.24 43.48
N ALA A 126 21.85 -6.31 43.00
CA ALA A 126 23.17 -6.03 43.57
C ALA A 126 23.09 -5.50 45.01
N LYS A 127 22.10 -4.65 45.31
CA LYS A 127 21.83 -4.17 46.68
C LYS A 127 21.31 -5.28 47.59
N ALA A 128 20.49 -6.19 47.07
CA ALA A 128 19.95 -7.33 47.83
C ALA A 128 21.00 -8.40 48.15
N ASN A 129 22.10 -8.49 47.38
CA ASN A 129 23.16 -9.49 47.55
C ASN A 129 24.42 -8.95 48.27
N ALA A 130 24.30 -7.82 48.97
CA ALA A 130 25.36 -7.30 49.83
C ALA A 130 25.64 -8.29 51.00
N PRO A 131 26.90 -8.64 51.33
CA PRO A 131 27.17 -9.66 52.33
C PRO A 131 26.73 -9.25 53.73
N ALA A 132 25.72 -9.93 54.27
CA ALA A 132 25.42 -9.87 55.70
C ALA A 132 26.56 -10.55 56.50
N PRO A 133 27.00 -9.99 57.66
CA PRO A 133 27.97 -10.65 58.51
C PRO A 133 27.49 -12.03 58.97
N GLN A 134 28.38 -13.02 58.90
CA GLN A 134 28.07 -14.41 59.22
C GLN A 134 27.75 -14.60 60.71
N ALA A 135 26.66 -15.31 61.01
CA ALA A 135 26.35 -15.83 62.34
C ALA A 135 26.01 -17.33 62.27
N ALA A 136 26.62 -18.08 63.17
CA ALA A 136 26.90 -19.51 63.13
C ALA A 136 25.71 -20.49 63.38
N VAL A 137 25.77 -21.63 62.66
CA VAL A 137 25.58 -23.04 63.12
C VAL A 137 24.21 -23.54 63.68
N ALA A 138 23.85 -24.78 63.29
CA ALA A 138 22.62 -25.55 63.56
C ALA A 138 22.70 -26.36 64.92
N PRO A 139 21.82 -27.34 65.32
CA PRO A 139 20.93 -28.24 64.55
C PRO A 139 19.53 -28.61 65.16
N LYS A 140 18.91 -29.70 64.65
CA LYS A 140 17.50 -30.21 64.77
C LYS A 140 17.21 -31.08 66.02
N PRO A 141 15.93 -31.44 66.30
CA PRO A 141 15.39 -32.82 66.05
C PRO A 141 13.90 -32.87 65.52
N VAL A 142 13.53 -33.66 64.48
CA VAL A 142 12.71 -34.94 64.41
C VAL A 142 11.33 -34.97 65.13
N GLU A 143 10.26 -35.74 64.79
CA GLU A 143 10.14 -37.04 64.05
C GLU A 143 8.80 -37.31 63.23
N GLN A 144 7.74 -37.92 63.80
CA GLN A 144 6.63 -38.68 63.12
C GLN A 144 5.30 -38.77 63.97
N PRO A 145 4.18 -39.49 63.61
CA PRO A 145 3.47 -39.75 62.32
C PRO A 145 1.88 -39.81 62.34
N GLY A 146 1.21 -39.50 61.20
CA GLY A 146 -0.12 -40.05 60.75
C GLY A 146 -1.43 -39.65 61.50
N PRO A 147 -2.66 -40.10 61.06
CA PRO A 147 -3.04 -40.82 59.83
C PRO A 147 -4.40 -40.44 59.12
N ARG A 148 -4.61 -41.00 57.91
CA ARG A 148 -5.88 -41.50 57.27
C ARG A 148 -7.00 -40.60 56.66
N MET A 149 -7.40 -41.04 55.44
CA MET A 149 -8.74 -40.98 54.77
C MET A 149 -9.18 -39.61 54.20
N SER A 150 -9.93 -39.50 53.09
CA SER A 150 -10.72 -40.49 52.32
C SER A 150 -10.63 -40.28 50.79
N ALA A 151 -11.10 -41.27 50.01
CA ALA A 151 -11.24 -41.18 48.56
C ALA A 151 -12.47 -40.38 48.11
N VAL A 152 -12.49 -39.95 46.84
CA VAL A 152 -13.58 -40.18 45.85
C VAL A 152 -13.19 -39.54 44.50
N SER A 153 -13.22 -40.33 43.43
CA SER A 153 -13.18 -39.83 42.04
C SER A 153 -14.60 -39.51 41.55
N PRO A 154 -14.75 -38.61 40.57
CA PRO A 154 -15.66 -38.98 39.49
C PRO A 154 -15.17 -38.65 38.06
N SER A 155 -15.43 -39.62 37.18
CA SER A 155 -15.70 -39.48 35.74
C SER A 155 -14.81 -38.64 34.83
N ALA A 156 -13.87 -39.35 34.20
CA ALA A 156 -13.63 -39.33 32.75
C ALA A 156 -14.34 -38.24 31.90
N LYS A 157 -13.59 -37.20 31.54
CA LYS A 157 -13.71 -36.61 30.20
C LYS A 157 -12.72 -37.30 29.28
N VAL A 158 -13.24 -37.96 28.26
CA VAL A 158 -12.43 -38.58 27.19
C VAL A 158 -11.63 -37.46 26.51
N PRO A 159 -10.28 -37.48 26.52
CA PRO A 159 -9.50 -36.53 25.74
C PRO A 159 -9.70 -36.85 24.24
N PRO A 160 -9.98 -35.85 23.39
CA PRO A 160 -10.00 -36.09 21.95
C PRO A 160 -8.62 -36.58 21.51
N LYS A 161 -8.61 -37.72 20.81
CA LYS A 161 -7.42 -38.35 20.22
C LYS A 161 -6.64 -37.29 19.42
N PRO A 162 -5.32 -37.12 19.63
CA PRO A 162 -4.57 -36.06 18.96
C PRO A 162 -4.53 -36.31 17.46
N ALA A 163 -5.32 -35.53 16.71
CA ALA A 163 -5.26 -35.51 15.27
C ALA A 163 -3.98 -34.78 14.84
N LYS A 164 -3.09 -35.45 14.12
CA LYS A 164 -2.04 -34.76 13.37
C LYS A 164 -2.73 -33.93 12.29
N LEU A 165 -2.57 -32.61 12.37
CA LEU A 165 -2.95 -31.68 11.32
C LEU A 165 -1.67 -31.34 10.54
N GLU A 166 -1.71 -31.55 9.24
CA GLU A 166 -0.63 -31.18 8.31
C GLU A 166 -1.08 -29.94 7.53
N ALA A 167 -0.21 -28.94 7.44
CA ALA A 167 -0.51 -27.73 6.67
C ALA A 167 -0.21 -27.98 5.18
N ASN A 168 -1.16 -27.65 4.32
CA ASN A 168 -1.01 -27.71 2.87
C ASN A 168 -1.27 -26.31 2.28
N VAL A 169 -0.32 -25.79 1.49
CA VAL A 169 -0.46 -24.49 0.83
C VAL A 169 -1.11 -24.70 -0.53
N THR A 170 -2.38 -24.33 -0.65
CA THR A 170 -3.16 -24.45 -1.89
C THR A 170 -2.97 -23.28 -2.85
N ASP A 171 -2.68 -22.09 -2.32
CA ASP A 171 -2.38 -20.88 -3.09
C ASP A 171 -1.27 -20.08 -2.39
N LEU A 172 -0.13 -19.97 -3.07
CA LEU A 172 1.03 -19.22 -2.58
C LEU A 172 0.79 -17.70 -2.60
N HIS A 173 0.01 -17.18 -3.54
CA HIS A 173 -0.24 -15.74 -3.66
C HIS A 173 -1.16 -15.26 -2.52
N ALA A 174 -2.21 -16.02 -2.19
CA ALA A 174 -3.02 -15.78 -1.00
C ALA A 174 -2.20 -15.86 0.30
N LEU A 175 -1.23 -16.77 0.39
CA LEU A 175 -0.33 -16.87 1.55
C LEU A 175 0.61 -15.65 1.68
N VAL A 176 1.20 -15.19 0.58
CA VAL A 176 2.01 -13.96 0.56
C VAL A 176 1.17 -12.74 0.98
N LYS A 177 -0.07 -12.63 0.48
CA LYS A 177 -1.00 -11.57 0.90
C LYS A 177 -1.34 -11.65 2.39
N ALA A 178 -1.53 -12.85 2.94
CA ALA A 178 -1.77 -13.04 4.37
C ALA A 178 -0.56 -12.64 5.23
N VAL A 179 0.68 -12.84 4.75
CA VAL A 179 1.89 -12.34 5.42
C VAL A 179 1.95 -10.81 5.38
N TYR A 180 1.71 -10.19 4.22
CA TYR A 180 1.69 -8.74 4.07
C TYR A 180 0.64 -8.06 4.97
N GLU A 181 -0.54 -8.65 5.10
CA GLU A 181 -1.61 -8.18 5.98
C GLU A 181 -1.39 -8.52 7.48
N GLY A 182 -0.23 -9.08 7.86
CA GLY A 182 0.10 -9.44 9.24
C GLY A 182 -0.67 -10.63 9.81
N ARG A 183 -1.37 -11.40 8.96
CA ARG A 183 -2.16 -12.59 9.34
C ARG A 183 -1.32 -13.87 9.45
N ALA A 184 -0.11 -13.87 8.89
CA ALA A 184 0.89 -14.93 9.03
C ALA A 184 2.29 -14.29 9.23
N PRO A 185 3.20 -14.91 10.00
CA PRO A 185 4.55 -14.37 10.17
C PRO A 185 5.40 -14.59 8.91
N ILE A 186 6.31 -13.65 8.63
CA ILE A 186 7.18 -13.69 7.43
C ILE A 186 8.06 -14.95 7.36
N SER A 187 8.34 -15.59 8.50
CA SER A 187 9.08 -16.86 8.59
C SER A 187 8.39 -18.06 7.93
N VAL A 188 7.14 -17.92 7.46
CA VAL A 188 6.46 -18.95 6.65
C VAL A 188 6.93 -18.91 5.19
N LEU A 189 7.51 -17.80 4.74
CA LEU A 189 8.07 -17.64 3.40
C LEU A 189 9.59 -17.86 3.43
N THR A 190 10.13 -18.48 2.39
CA THR A 190 11.57 -18.66 2.19
C THR A 190 11.99 -18.08 0.84
N VAL A 191 13.16 -17.43 0.81
CA VAL A 191 13.75 -16.92 -0.43
C VAL A 191 14.43 -18.07 -1.17
N ASN A 192 14.09 -18.26 -2.45
CA ASN A 192 14.78 -19.20 -3.32
C ASN A 192 16.01 -18.52 -3.95
N TRP A 193 17.16 -18.65 -3.29
CA TRP A 193 18.41 -18.04 -3.73
C TRP A 193 18.86 -18.51 -5.12
N GLY A 194 18.74 -19.79 -5.45
CA GLY A 194 19.15 -20.30 -6.77
C GLY A 194 18.37 -19.66 -7.92
N ALA A 195 17.05 -19.49 -7.77
CA ALA A 195 16.25 -18.79 -8.77
C ALA A 195 16.56 -17.28 -8.86
N LEU A 196 17.04 -16.68 -7.76
CA LEU A 196 17.48 -15.29 -7.74
C LEU A 196 18.84 -15.12 -8.43
N ASP A 197 19.78 -16.03 -8.16
CA ASP A 197 21.10 -16.10 -8.81
C ASP A 197 20.95 -16.36 -10.32
N ASP A 198 20.03 -17.23 -10.74
CA ASP A 198 19.69 -17.45 -12.17
C ASP A 198 19.21 -16.15 -12.85
N LEU A 199 18.36 -15.36 -12.18
CA LEU A 199 17.88 -14.09 -12.71
C LEU A 199 19.01 -13.04 -12.81
N VAL A 200 19.88 -12.97 -11.81
CA VAL A 200 21.08 -12.12 -11.83
C VAL A 200 22.07 -12.59 -12.91
N HIS A 201 22.18 -13.89 -13.16
CA HIS A 201 23.02 -14.42 -14.25
C HIS A 201 22.48 -14.07 -15.64
N ILE A 202 21.16 -14.07 -15.82
CA ILE A 202 20.49 -13.71 -17.09
C ILE A 202 20.55 -12.21 -17.36
N GLN A 203 20.33 -11.37 -16.33
CA GLN A 203 20.22 -9.90 -16.48
C GLN A 203 21.52 -9.15 -16.17
N GLY A 204 22.51 -9.80 -15.56
CA GLY A 204 23.82 -9.24 -15.28
C GLY A 204 23.77 -7.99 -14.40
N ALA A 205 24.52 -6.96 -14.79
CA ALA A 205 24.60 -5.69 -14.07
C ALA A 205 23.32 -4.84 -14.15
N ASP A 206 22.40 -5.17 -15.07
CA ASP A 206 21.15 -4.43 -15.28
C ASP A 206 19.98 -4.99 -14.43
N PHE A 207 20.20 -6.04 -13.63
CA PHE A 207 19.19 -6.58 -12.73
C PHE A 207 18.86 -5.57 -11.61
N GLN A 208 17.63 -5.07 -11.59
CA GLN A 208 17.11 -4.19 -10.54
C GLN A 208 15.80 -4.75 -9.98
N MET A 209 15.78 -5.05 -8.68
CA MET A 209 14.57 -5.48 -7.96
C MET A 209 14.58 -4.94 -6.54
N ASP A 210 13.44 -4.44 -6.07
CA ASP A 210 13.33 -3.81 -4.75
C ASP A 210 13.73 -4.77 -3.63
N GLY A 211 14.63 -4.30 -2.75
CA GLY A 211 15.15 -5.09 -1.63
C GLY A 211 16.29 -6.06 -1.97
N VAL A 212 16.72 -6.17 -3.24
CA VAL A 212 17.86 -7.01 -3.64
C VAL A 212 19.00 -6.14 -4.17
N THR A 213 20.19 -6.33 -3.61
CA THR A 213 21.42 -5.65 -4.03
C THR A 213 22.42 -6.65 -4.58
N ILE A 214 22.93 -6.40 -5.79
CA ILE A 214 24.01 -7.20 -6.38
C ILE A 214 25.33 -6.76 -5.75
N THR A 215 26.16 -7.72 -5.35
CA THR A 215 27.55 -7.48 -4.98
C THR A 215 28.46 -8.36 -5.83
N GLN A 216 29.55 -7.80 -6.33
CA GLN A 216 30.51 -8.56 -7.12
C GLN A 216 31.40 -9.38 -6.18
N VAL A 217 31.10 -10.67 -6.07
CA VAL A 217 31.95 -11.64 -5.37
C VAL A 217 33.13 -11.99 -6.29
N ALA A 218 34.35 -12.03 -5.74
CA ALA A 218 35.52 -12.48 -6.49
C ALA A 218 35.40 -13.97 -6.84
N ALA A 219 35.83 -14.34 -8.05
CA ALA A 219 35.86 -15.72 -8.54
C ALA A 219 37.01 -16.54 -7.93
#